data_AF-A0AAN0NKI5-F1
#
_entry.id   AF-A0AAN0NKI5-F1
#
_cell.length_a   1.000
_cell.length_b   1.000
_cell.length_c   1.000
_cell.angle_alpha   90.00
_cell.angle_beta   90.00
_cell.angle_gamma   90.00
#
_symmetry.space_group_name_H-M   'P 1'
#
loop_
_entity.id
_entity.type
_entity.pdbx_description
1 polymer ?
#
loop_
_entity_poly.entity_id
_entity_poly.type
_entity_poly.pdbx_seq_one_letter_code
_entity_poly.pdbx_strand_id
1 'polypeptide(L)'
;MTKVGGYGDPGWDQQAGPTVFAPFNHDTTYFGRPEQSWMLNFRVENLDQAIAELTASDIAVTVDPEIHPSGRFAQLTDPEGNPIELWQPADVDAT
;
A
#
# COMPACT_ATOMS: atom_id res chain seq x y z
N MET A 1 -4.28 0.35 17.11
CA MET A 1 -3.09 -0.31 17.69
C MET A 1 -1.96 0.71 17.69
N THR A 2 -1.58 1.26 18.85
CA THR A 2 -0.59 2.35 18.92
C THR A 2 0.75 1.78 19.34
N LYS A 3 1.57 1.38 18.36
CA LYS A 3 3.02 1.26 18.57
C LYS A 3 3.65 2.53 18.05
N VAL A 4 4.03 3.43 18.96
CA VAL A 4 4.88 4.57 18.63
C VAL A 4 6.31 4.03 18.56
N GLY A 5 6.91 4.01 17.37
CA GLY A 5 8.28 3.54 17.19
C GLY A 5 9.28 4.48 17.88
N GLY A 6 10.09 3.95 18.78
CA GLY A 6 11.22 4.66 19.41
C GLY A 6 12.53 4.47 18.65
N TYR A 7 13.51 5.34 18.90
CA TYR A 7 14.87 5.29 18.30
C TYR A 7 15.64 3.97 18.56
N GLY A 8 15.12 3.06 19.39
CA GLY A 8 15.69 1.74 19.67
C GLY A 8 14.75 0.57 19.34
N ASP A 9 13.57 0.83 18.76
CA ASP A 9 12.71 -0.24 18.28
C ASP A 9 13.29 -0.84 17.00
N PRO A 10 13.22 -2.18 16.83
CA PRO A 10 13.60 -2.79 15.56
C PRO A 10 12.74 -2.20 14.44
N GLY A 11 13.39 -1.81 13.35
CA GLY A 11 12.70 -1.43 12.12
C GLY A 11 11.88 -2.59 11.56
N TRP A 12 11.00 -2.29 10.60
CA TRP A 12 10.31 -3.35 9.86
C TRP A 12 11.24 -3.96 8.83
N ASP A 13 11.45 -5.27 8.96
CA ASP A 13 12.16 -6.06 7.96
C ASP A 13 11.18 -6.41 6.83
N GLN A 14 11.55 -6.08 5.59
CA GLN A 14 10.84 -6.57 4.41
C GLN A 14 11.41 -7.90 3.95
N GLN A 15 10.53 -8.78 3.44
CA GLN A 15 10.97 -9.94 2.66
C GLN A 15 11.82 -9.50 1.47
N ALA A 16 12.79 -10.31 1.08
CA ALA A 16 13.64 -10.04 -0.08
C ALA A 16 12.82 -9.82 -1.36
N GLY A 17 13.36 -9.00 -2.26
CA GLY A 17 12.73 -8.63 -3.52
C GLY A 17 13.04 -7.18 -3.90
N PRO A 18 12.61 -6.74 -5.09
CA PRO A 18 12.77 -5.36 -5.50
C PRO A 18 11.88 -4.45 -4.65
N THR A 19 12.46 -3.38 -4.12
CA THR A 19 11.70 -2.21 -3.65
C THR A 19 11.70 -1.18 -4.77
N VAL A 20 10.52 -0.77 -5.22
CA VAL A 20 10.38 0.28 -6.23
C VAL A 20 9.96 1.56 -5.52
N PHE A 21 10.80 2.58 -5.60
CA PHE A 21 10.46 3.93 -5.19
C PHE A 21 10.36 4.82 -6.44
N ALA A 22 9.14 5.26 -6.75
CA ALA A 22 8.83 6.05 -7.94
C ALA A 22 8.10 7.34 -7.52
N PRO A 23 8.80 8.48 -7.41
CA PRO A 23 8.14 9.75 -7.16
C PRO A 23 7.33 10.17 -8.38
N PHE A 24 6.24 10.91 -8.14
CA PHE A 24 5.45 11.49 -9.21
C PHE A 24 6.05 12.82 -9.68
N ASN A 25 5.73 13.21 -10.91
CA ASN A 25 6.06 14.54 -11.41
C ASN A 25 5.39 15.61 -10.54
N HIS A 26 6.05 16.76 -10.39
CA HIS A 26 5.56 17.89 -9.60
C HIS A 26 4.17 18.39 -10.06
N ASP A 27 3.84 18.24 -11.34
CA ASP A 27 2.58 18.66 -11.97
C ASP A 27 1.60 17.48 -12.21
N THR A 28 1.76 16.37 -11.50
CA THR A 28 0.85 15.22 -11.61
C THR A 28 -0.58 15.60 -11.22
N THR A 29 -1.56 15.09 -11.97
CA THR A 29 -2.99 15.16 -11.62
C THR A 29 -3.50 13.87 -10.97
N TYR A 30 -2.63 12.87 -10.81
CA TYR A 30 -2.98 11.51 -10.37
C TYR A 30 -3.75 11.47 -9.05
N PHE A 31 -3.36 12.28 -8.06
CA PHE A 31 -3.98 12.31 -6.73
C PHE A 31 -5.19 13.23 -6.61
N GLY A 32 -5.49 14.05 -7.64
CA GLY A 32 -6.52 15.09 -7.56
C GLY A 32 -6.26 16.20 -6.54
N ARG A 33 -5.08 16.20 -5.89
CA ARG A 33 -4.65 17.15 -4.85
C ARG A 33 -3.24 17.66 -5.16
N PRO A 34 -3.04 18.97 -5.45
CA PRO A 34 -1.76 19.52 -5.91
C PRO A 34 -0.60 19.36 -4.90
N GLU A 35 -0.90 19.28 -3.61
CA GLU A 35 0.08 19.12 -2.53
C GLU A 35 0.60 17.69 -2.38
N GLN A 36 -0.09 16.69 -2.94
CA GLN A 36 0.31 15.29 -2.87
C GLN A 36 1.35 14.97 -3.94
N SER A 37 2.56 14.60 -3.52
CA SER A 37 3.67 14.29 -4.42
C SER A 37 4.15 12.83 -4.35
N TRP A 38 3.62 12.06 -3.39
CA TRP A 38 4.02 10.68 -3.13
C TRP A 38 2.86 9.84 -2.61
N MET A 39 3.04 8.52 -2.67
CA MET A 39 2.17 7.51 -2.08
C MET A 39 3.04 6.35 -1.63
N LEU A 40 2.65 5.66 -0.56
CA LEU A 40 3.30 4.41 -0.17
C LEU A 40 2.53 3.24 -0.78
N ASN A 41 3.26 2.34 -1.45
CA ASN A 41 2.73 1.08 -1.94
C ASN A 41 3.38 -0.06 -1.15
N PHE A 42 2.57 -0.84 -0.42
CA PHE A 42 3.02 -1.97 0.37
C PHE A 42 2.69 -3.29 -0.31
N ARG A 43 3.72 -4.14 -0.46
CA ARG A 43 3.54 -5.54 -0.86
C ARG A 43 2.89 -6.33 0.28
N VAL A 44 1.83 -7.06 -0.03
CA VAL A 44 1.15 -7.99 0.88
C VAL A 44 1.10 -9.39 0.28
N GLU A 45 1.17 -10.40 1.13
CA GLU A 45 1.07 -11.81 0.70
C GLU A 45 -0.37 -12.18 0.34
N ASN A 46 -1.34 -11.72 1.13
CA ASN A 46 -2.76 -12.00 0.95
C ASN A 46 -3.57 -10.70 1.10
N LEU A 47 -4.03 -10.16 -0.04
CA LEU A 47 -4.79 -8.91 -0.09
C LEU A 47 -6.15 -9.06 0.59
N ASP A 48 -6.83 -10.19 0.42
CA ASP A 48 -8.16 -10.41 0.98
C ASP A 48 -8.11 -10.45 2.51
N GLN A 49 -7.07 -11.08 3.08
CA GLN A 49 -6.84 -11.05 4.51
C GLN A 49 -6.53 -9.63 5.02
N ALA A 50 -5.64 -8.90 4.34
CA ALA A 50 -5.30 -7.54 4.72
C ALA A 50 -6.54 -6.61 4.69
N ILE A 51 -7.37 -6.70 3.65
CA ILE A 51 -8.63 -5.96 3.54
C ILE A 51 -9.58 -6.33 4.69
N ALA A 52 -9.70 -7.62 5.03
CA ALA A 52 -10.57 -8.06 6.11
C ALA A 52 -10.13 -7.49 7.47
N GLU A 53 -8.83 -7.50 7.78
CA GLU A 53 -8.28 -6.96 9.03
C GLU A 53 -8.48 -5.43 9.13
N LEU A 54 -8.28 -4.70 8.02
CA LEU A 54 -8.51 -3.26 7.95
C LEU A 54 -10.00 -2.93 8.12
N THR A 55 -10.88 -3.65 7.42
CA THR A 55 -12.33 -3.44 7.49
C THR A 55 -12.87 -3.76 8.89
N ALA A 56 -12.37 -4.82 9.54
CA ALA A 56 -12.71 -5.16 10.92
C ALA A 56 -12.25 -4.11 11.94
N SER A 57 -11.33 -3.23 11.54
CA SER A 57 -10.83 -2.10 12.33
C SER A 57 -11.50 -0.77 11.93
N ASP A 58 -12.63 -0.81 11.21
CA ASP A 58 -13.38 0.34 10.70
C ASP A 58 -12.57 1.24 9.75
N ILE A 59 -11.56 0.69 9.08
CA ILE A 59 -10.76 1.40 8.06
C ILE A 59 -11.40 1.16 6.69
N ALA A 60 -11.74 2.24 5.99
CA ALA A 60 -12.26 2.17 4.63
C ALA A 60 -11.16 1.77 3.65
N VAL A 61 -11.46 0.77 2.81
CA VAL A 61 -10.56 0.27 1.76
C VAL A 61 -11.33 0.17 0.45
N THR A 62 -10.75 0.68 -0.63
CA THR A 62 -11.28 0.59 -1.99
C THR A 62 -10.48 -0.47 -2.75
N VAL A 63 -11.15 -1.55 -3.16
CA VAL A 63 -10.51 -2.63 -3.94
C VAL A 63 -10.58 -2.27 -5.43
N ASP A 64 -9.45 -2.40 -6.13
CA ASP A 64 -9.47 -2.36 -7.59
C ASP A 64 -10.16 -3.64 -8.10
N PRO A 65 -11.27 -3.55 -8.85
CA PRO A 65 -11.95 -4.73 -9.38
C PRO A 65 -11.14 -5.48 -10.45
N GLU A 66 -10.11 -4.86 -11.03
CA GLU A 66 -9.28 -5.46 -12.08
C GLU A 66 -8.11 -6.27 -11.50
N ILE A 67 -7.79 -7.38 -12.17
CA ILE A 67 -6.56 -8.14 -11.93
C ILE A 67 -5.57 -7.75 -13.02
N HIS A 68 -4.46 -7.15 -12.61
CA HIS A 68 -3.41 -6.71 -13.53
C HIS A 68 -2.34 -7.80 -13.68
N PRO A 69 -1.55 -7.79 -14.77
CA PRO A 69 -0.40 -8.70 -14.91
C PRO A 69 0.62 -8.59 -13.76
N SER A 70 0.69 -7.43 -13.11
CA SER A 70 1.52 -7.19 -11.92
C SER A 70 0.89 -7.72 -10.63
N GLY A 71 -0.42 -7.99 -10.59
CA GLY A 71 -1.13 -8.46 -9.41
C GLY A 71 -2.44 -7.73 -9.14
N ARG A 72 -2.87 -7.76 -7.87
CA ARG A 72 -4.10 -7.16 -7.36
C ARG A 72 -3.79 -5.96 -6.47
N PHE A 73 -4.69 -4.99 -6.44
CA PHE A 73 -4.50 -3.74 -5.70
C PHE A 73 -5.70 -3.36 -4.84
N ALA A 74 -5.43 -2.67 -3.75
CA ALA A 74 -6.42 -1.97 -2.95
C ALA A 74 -5.84 -0.66 -2.40
N GLN A 75 -6.67 0.33 -2.18
CA GLN A 75 -6.26 1.66 -1.74
C GLN A 75 -6.97 2.06 -0.45
N LEU A 76 -6.24 2.77 0.41
CA LEU A 76 -6.73 3.33 1.66
C LEU A 76 -6.03 4.67 1.94
N THR A 77 -6.44 5.32 3.01
CA THR A 77 -5.90 6.62 3.44
C THR A 77 -5.50 6.55 4.91
N ASP A 78 -4.36 7.13 5.25
CA ASP A 78 -3.96 7.29 6.65
C ASP A 78 -4.77 8.39 7.37
N PRO A 79 -4.61 8.54 8.70
CA PRO A 79 -5.32 9.58 9.45
C PRO A 79 -4.99 11.03 9.05
N GLU A 80 -3.87 11.28 8.36
CA GLU A 80 -3.45 12.59 7.86
C GLU A 80 -3.96 12.86 6.44
N GLY A 81 -4.59 11.88 5.81
CA GLY A 81 -5.12 11.99 4.46
C GLY A 81 -4.16 11.51 3.37
N ASN A 82 -3.00 10.93 3.71
CA ASN A 82 -2.04 10.43 2.72
C ASN A 82 -2.54 9.13 2.10
N PRO A 83 -2.43 8.97 0.77
CA PRO A 83 -2.81 7.73 0.10
C PRO A 83 -1.82 6.61 0.44
N ILE A 84 -2.36 5.41 0.63
CA ILE A 84 -1.62 4.16 0.76
C ILE A 84 -2.24 3.16 -0.22
N GLU A 85 -1.38 2.41 -0.91
CA GLU A 85 -1.77 1.32 -1.79
C GLU A 85 -1.23 0.00 -1.24
N LEU A 86 -2.05 -1.04 -1.32
CA LEU A 86 -1.69 -2.42 -1.04
C LEU A 86 -1.62 -3.16 -2.36
N TRP A 87 -0.57 -3.95 -2.52
CA TRP A 87 -0.30 -4.72 -3.73
C TRP A 87 -0.03 -6.17 -3.36
N GLN A 88 -0.85 -7.10 -3.88
CA GLN A 88 -0.51 -8.51 -3.90
C GLN A 88 0.03 -8.87 -5.28
N PRO A 89 1.32 -9.24 -5.40
CA PRO A 89 1.91 -9.62 -6.67
C PRO A 89 1.13 -10.76 -7.34
N ALA A 90 1.08 -10.72 -8.67
CA ALA A 90 0.72 -11.92 -9.41
C ALA A 90 1.73 -13.02 -9.07
N ASP A 91 1.24 -14.24 -8.92
CA ASP A 91 2.08 -15.38 -8.56
C ASP A 91 2.97 -15.73 -9.77
N VAL A 92 4.15 -15.12 -9.83
CA VAL A 92 5.07 -15.26 -10.97
C VAL A 92 5.73 -16.65 -11.03
N ASP A 93 5.64 -17.42 -9.94
CA ASP A 93 6.24 -18.75 -9.80
C ASP A 93 5.20 -19.89 -9.79
N ALA A 94 3.90 -19.62 -10.00
CA ALA A 94 2.84 -20.64 -10.05
C ALA A 94 2.72 -21.38 -11.41
N THR A 95 3.83 -21.52 -12.14
CA THR A 95 3.89 -22.25 -13.42
C THR A 95 4.56 -23.61 -13.25
#